data_AF-A0A1F5VP81-F1
#
_entry.id   AF-A0A1F5VP81-F1
#
_cell.length_a   1.000
_cell.length_b   1.000
_cell.length_c   1.000
_cell.angle_alpha   90.00
_cell.angle_beta   90.00
_cell.angle_gamma   90.00
#
_symmetry.space_group_name_H-M   'P 1'
#
loop_
_entity.id
_entity.type
_entity.pdbx_description
1 polymer ?
#
loop_
_entity_poly.entity_id
_entity_poly.type
_entity_poly.pdbx_seq_one_letter_code
_entity_poly.pdbx_strand_id
1 'polypeptide(L)'
;MSFQKIMRFFTSIISGFLLLVYRASAETGISCNPEKEICNTITSNTFAEVMAKIAEMVAKVGLPIVVIMLIWSGFLFVSAGGSEEKLKSAKSTFFWAVIGGLVVVGAYAISVAIENFAKQL
;
A
#
# COMPACT_ATOMS: atom_id res chain seq x y z
N MET A 1 30.29 -1.86 -11.48
CA MET A 1 29.63 -0.87 -10.60
C MET A 1 28.94 -1.65 -9.48
N SER A 2 29.47 -1.64 -8.25
CA SER A 2 29.16 -2.67 -7.24
C SER A 2 27.68 -2.76 -6.88
N PHE A 3 27.15 -3.98 -6.92
CA PHE A 3 25.81 -4.40 -6.48
C PHE A 3 25.39 -3.80 -5.13
N GLN A 4 26.35 -3.61 -4.23
CA GLN A 4 26.17 -2.99 -2.91
C GLN A 4 25.75 -1.51 -2.95
N LYS A 5 26.08 -0.76 -4.02
CA LYS A 5 25.65 0.64 -4.20
C LYS A 5 24.16 0.73 -4.59
N ILE A 6 23.68 -0.20 -5.42
CA ILE A 6 22.26 -0.33 -5.76
C ILE A 6 21.44 -0.64 -4.50
N MET A 7 21.90 -1.58 -3.66
CA MET A 7 21.18 -1.98 -2.45
C MET A 7 21.05 -0.84 -1.42
N ARG A 8 22.07 0.03 -1.32
CA ARG A 8 22.07 1.23 -0.45
C ARG A 8 21.14 2.33 -0.95
N PHE A 9 20.96 2.43 -2.26
CA PHE A 9 20.00 3.36 -2.85
C PHE A 9 18.55 2.91 -2.58
N PHE A 10 18.26 1.62 -2.75
CA PHE A 10 16.95 1.04 -2.44
C PHE A 10 16.58 1.14 -0.95
N THR A 11 17.53 0.88 -0.03
CA THR A 11 17.26 1.05 1.41
C THR A 11 17.02 2.50 1.80
N SER A 12 17.64 3.47 1.13
CA SER A 12 17.35 4.90 1.30
C SER A 12 15.95 5.28 0.77
N ILE A 13 15.55 4.73 -0.38
CA ILE A 13 14.19 4.93 -0.93
C ILE A 13 13.14 4.29 -0.01
N ILE A 14 13.39 3.08 0.48
CA ILE A 14 12.50 2.38 1.42
C ILE A 14 12.38 3.17 2.72
N SER A 15 13.48 3.66 3.30
CA SER A 15 13.45 4.46 4.53
C SER A 15 12.74 5.81 4.35
N GLY A 16 13.00 6.50 3.23
CA GLY A 16 12.30 7.75 2.90
C GLY A 16 10.81 7.52 2.66
N PHE A 17 10.45 6.43 1.98
CA PHE A 17 9.07 6.04 1.75
C PHE A 17 8.38 5.61 3.06
N LEU A 18 9.06 4.88 3.95
CA LEU A 18 8.55 4.56 5.29
C LEU A 18 8.30 5.81 6.12
N LEU A 19 9.19 6.80 6.04
CA LEU A 19 9.04 8.10 6.69
C LEU A 19 7.85 8.89 6.10
N LEU A 20 7.66 8.87 4.78
CA LEU A 20 6.49 9.47 4.14
C LEU A 20 5.19 8.80 4.55
N VAL A 21 5.16 7.46 4.62
CA VAL A 21 4.01 6.70 5.12
C VAL A 21 3.74 7.04 6.58
N TYR A 22 4.77 7.08 7.42
CA TYR A 22 4.63 7.46 8.83
C TYR A 22 4.04 8.88 8.99
N ARG A 23 4.39 9.80 8.09
CA ARG A 23 3.81 11.16 8.06
C ARG A 23 2.38 11.17 7.53
N ALA A 24 2.06 10.39 6.50
CA ALA A 24 0.71 10.29 5.94
C ALA A 24 -0.29 9.65 6.91
N SER A 25 0.16 8.73 7.77
CA SER A 25 -0.67 8.13 8.82
C SER A 25 -0.96 9.08 10.00
N ALA A 26 -0.36 10.28 10.05
CA ALA A 26 -0.55 11.23 11.15
C ALA A 26 -1.79 12.12 10.99
N GLU A 27 -2.53 12.02 9.88
CA GLU A 27 -3.78 12.76 9.69
C GLU A 27 -4.99 11.91 10.15
N THR A 28 -5.11 11.66 11.46
CA THR A 28 -6.44 11.43 12.04
C THR A 28 -7.06 12.79 12.29
N GLY A 29 -7.79 13.29 11.30
CA GLY A 29 -8.54 14.54 11.39
C GLY A 29 -9.66 14.43 12.42
N ILE A 30 -9.34 14.66 13.70
CA ILE A 30 -10.30 14.73 14.79
C ILE A 30 -11.15 15.99 14.59
N SER A 31 -12.28 15.88 13.90
CA SER A 31 -13.27 16.94 13.77
C SER A 31 -14.34 16.81 14.86
N CYS A 32 -13.99 17.08 16.11
CA CYS A 32 -14.97 17.12 17.19
C CYS A 32 -14.52 18.04 18.33
N ASN A 33 -15.51 18.64 18.98
CA ASN A 33 -15.32 19.53 20.13
C ASN A 33 -15.27 18.67 21.41
N PRO A 34 -14.12 18.59 22.11
CA PRO A 34 -13.92 17.65 23.23
C PRO A 34 -14.80 17.94 24.45
N GLU A 35 -15.51 19.07 24.48
CA GLU A 35 -16.32 19.50 25.62
C GLU A 35 -17.75 18.94 25.61
N LYS A 36 -18.22 18.37 24.49
CA LYS A 36 -19.62 17.92 24.36
C LYS A 36 -19.80 16.46 23.94
N GLU A 37 -18.79 15.80 23.39
CA GLU A 37 -18.91 14.43 22.88
C GLU A 37 -17.60 13.65 23.00
N ILE A 38 -17.69 12.32 23.14
CA ILE A 38 -16.52 11.44 23.00
C ILE A 38 -16.08 11.48 21.54
N CYS A 39 -14.93 12.09 21.32
CA CYS A 39 -14.32 12.22 20.01
C CYS A 39 -13.97 10.86 19.39
N ASN A 40 -14.63 10.51 18.28
CA ASN A 40 -14.22 9.35 17.49
C ASN A 40 -12.98 9.71 16.66
N THR A 41 -11.82 9.18 17.04
CA THR A 41 -10.53 9.30 16.32
C THR A 41 -10.59 8.76 14.88
N ILE A 42 -11.54 7.88 14.57
CA ILE A 42 -11.76 7.35 13.21
C ILE A 42 -12.68 8.28 12.40
N THR A 43 -13.31 9.28 13.03
CA THR A 43 -14.24 10.26 12.42
C THR A 43 -15.22 9.58 11.47
N SER A 44 -15.93 8.57 11.98
CA SER A 44 -16.89 7.78 11.22
C SER A 44 -18.14 7.60 12.07
N ASN A 45 -19.28 7.97 11.54
CA ASN A 45 -20.58 7.85 12.21
C ASN A 45 -21.30 6.55 11.80
N THR A 46 -20.80 5.87 10.77
CA THR A 46 -21.37 4.63 10.23
C THR A 46 -20.30 3.54 10.05
N PHE A 47 -20.72 2.27 10.10
CA PHE A 47 -19.84 1.12 9.82
C PHE A 47 -19.22 1.19 8.43
N ALA A 48 -19.96 1.72 7.45
CA ALA A 48 -19.50 1.86 6.07
C ALA A 48 -18.33 2.86 5.94
N GLU A 49 -18.39 4.00 6.64
CA GLU A 49 -17.29 4.98 6.68
C GLU A 49 -16.03 4.41 7.34
N VAL A 50 -16.18 3.60 8.39
CA VAL A 50 -15.04 2.92 9.03
C VAL A 50 -14.36 1.97 8.04
N MET A 51 -15.13 1.17 7.31
CA MET A 51 -14.57 0.23 6.32
C MET A 51 -13.89 0.96 5.15
N ALA A 52 -14.45 2.08 4.70
CA ALA A 52 -13.85 2.92 3.66
C ALA A 52 -12.51 3.51 4.11
N LYS A 53 -12.44 4.06 5.33
CA LYS A 53 -11.20 4.62 5.88
C LYS A 53 -10.11 3.58 6.12
N ILE A 54 -10.47 2.40 6.60
CA ILE A 54 -9.52 1.29 6.75
C ILE A 54 -8.97 0.89 5.38
N ALA A 55 -9.84 0.75 4.37
CA ALA A 55 -9.41 0.40 3.03
C ALA A 55 -8.54 1.49 2.39
N GLU A 56 -8.84 2.77 2.62
CA GLU A 56 -8.01 3.89 2.17
C GLU A 56 -6.64 3.88 2.84
N MET A 57 -6.56 3.63 4.15
CA MET A 57 -5.29 3.47 4.88
C MET A 57 -4.47 2.30 4.32
N VAL A 58 -5.11 1.14 4.09
CA VAL A 58 -4.45 -0.03 3.50
C VAL A 58 -3.99 0.27 2.08
N ALA A 59 -4.78 0.98 1.27
CA ALA A 59 -4.39 1.36 -0.09
C ALA A 59 -3.20 2.33 -0.11
N LYS A 60 -3.19 3.33 0.79
CA LYS A 60 -2.10 4.30 0.93
C LYS A 60 -0.75 3.63 1.22
N VAL A 61 -0.74 2.57 2.01
CA VAL A 61 0.50 1.82 2.35
C VAL A 61 0.78 0.68 1.36
N GLY A 62 -0.27 0.00 0.90
CA GLY A 62 -0.18 -1.18 0.04
C GLY A 62 0.25 -0.86 -1.38
N LEU A 63 -0.26 0.22 -1.98
CA LEU A 63 0.08 0.60 -3.36
C LEU A 63 1.59 0.81 -3.56
N PRO A 64 2.30 1.55 -2.68
CA PRO A 64 3.73 1.75 -2.89
C PRO A 64 4.58 0.51 -2.63
N ILE A 65 4.15 -0.37 -1.71
CA ILE A 65 4.80 -1.68 -1.50
C ILE A 65 4.74 -2.51 -2.79
N VAL A 66 3.60 -2.50 -3.47
CA VAL A 66 3.41 -3.18 -4.76
C VAL A 66 4.37 -2.62 -5.82
N VAL A 67 4.49 -1.29 -5.91
CA VAL A 67 5.43 -0.64 -6.84
C VAL A 67 6.88 -1.07 -6.56
N ILE A 68 7.30 -1.13 -5.30
CA ILE A 68 8.64 -1.58 -4.92
C ILE A 68 8.88 -3.04 -5.34
N MET A 69 7.90 -3.93 -5.11
CA MET A 69 8.01 -5.33 -5.53
C MET A 69 8.09 -5.49 -7.04
N LEU A 70 7.36 -4.67 -7.81
CA LEU A 70 7.44 -4.66 -9.27
C LEU A 70 8.83 -4.22 -9.76
N ILE A 71 9.39 -3.16 -9.18
CA ILE A 71 10.75 -2.69 -9.51
C ILE A 71 11.79 -3.77 -9.17
N TRP A 72 11.66 -4.43 -8.02
CA TRP A 72 12.55 -5.51 -7.60
C TRP A 72 12.50 -6.70 -8.56
N SER A 73 11.30 -7.10 -8.97
CA SER A 73 11.11 -8.14 -9.98
C SER A 73 11.76 -7.76 -11.31
N GLY A 74 11.59 -6.51 -11.77
CA GLY A 74 12.24 -6.01 -12.99
C GLY A 74 13.77 -6.10 -12.93
N PHE A 75 14.37 -5.77 -11.79
CA PHE A 75 15.81 -5.92 -11.60
C PHE A 75 16.24 -7.40 -11.61
N LEU A 76 15.42 -8.29 -11.05
CA LEU A 76 15.69 -9.73 -11.06
C LEU A 76 15.64 -10.31 -12.49
N PHE A 77 14.76 -9.79 -13.36
CA PHE A 77 14.73 -10.15 -14.79
C PHE A 77 16.01 -9.73 -15.52
N VAL A 78 16.48 -8.50 -15.31
CA VAL A 78 17.69 -7.98 -15.97
C VAL A 78 18.95 -8.70 -15.46
N SER A 79 19.02 -8.97 -14.16
CA SER A 79 20.18 -9.64 -13.54
C SER A 79 20.22 -11.16 -13.77
N ALA A 80 19.16 -11.76 -14.28
CA ALA A 80 19.12 -13.20 -14.56
C ALA A 80 20.08 -13.60 -15.69
N GLY A 81 20.42 -12.71 -16.62
CA GLY A 81 21.46 -12.92 -17.63
C GLY A 81 21.30 -14.20 -18.48
N GLY A 82 20.08 -14.74 -18.62
CA GLY A 82 19.79 -15.98 -19.34
C GLY A 82 19.78 -17.27 -18.51
N SER A 83 20.04 -17.20 -17.20
CA SER A 83 19.86 -18.34 -16.28
C SER A 83 18.37 -18.66 -16.12
N GLU A 84 17.96 -19.87 -16.52
CA GLU A 84 16.56 -20.32 -16.39
C GLU A 84 16.05 -20.27 -14.95
N GLU A 85 16.91 -20.64 -13.99
CA GLU A 85 16.56 -20.64 -12.56
C GLU A 85 16.26 -19.23 -12.04
N LYS A 86 17.11 -18.25 -12.38
CA LYS A 86 16.90 -16.85 -11.99
C LYS A 86 15.70 -16.23 -12.70
N LEU A 87 15.48 -16.58 -13.97
CA LEU A 87 14.30 -16.16 -14.72
C LEU A 87 13.00 -16.72 -14.14
N LYS A 88 13.00 -17.97 -13.69
CA LYS A 88 11.84 -18.58 -13.02
C LYS A 88 11.52 -17.85 -11.72
N SER A 89 12.54 -17.51 -10.93
CA SER A 89 12.39 -16.76 -9.69
C SER A 89 11.89 -15.32 -9.93
N ALA A 90 12.41 -14.64 -10.97
CA ALA A 90 11.95 -13.32 -11.40
C ALA A 90 10.46 -13.32 -11.78
N LYS A 91 10.04 -14.30 -12.57
CA LYS A 91 8.63 -14.49 -12.98
C LYS A 91 7.72 -14.74 -11.78
N SER A 92 8.10 -15.65 -10.88
CA SER A 92 7.32 -15.91 -9.66
C SER A 92 7.12 -14.64 -8.84
N THR A 93 8.20 -13.88 -8.65
CA THR A 93 8.17 -12.61 -7.91
C THR A 93 7.26 -11.58 -8.59
N PHE A 94 7.28 -11.51 -9.92
CA PHE A 94 6.39 -10.64 -10.69
C PHE A 94 4.91 -10.99 -10.46
N PHE A 95 4.57 -12.27 -10.60
CA PHE A 95 3.19 -12.74 -10.41
C PHE A 95 2.69 -12.44 -9.00
N TRP A 96 3.52 -12.68 -7.98
CA TRP A 96 3.18 -12.34 -6.60
C TRP A 96 2.98 -10.83 -6.40
N ALA A 97 3.81 -9.99 -7.02
CA ALA A 97 3.64 -8.54 -6.97
C ALA A 97 2.33 -8.07 -7.63
N VAL A 98 1.99 -8.64 -8.79
CA VAL A 98 0.74 -8.33 -9.52
C VAL A 98 -0.49 -8.78 -8.71
N ILE A 99 -0.46 -10.00 -8.17
CA ILE A 99 -1.54 -10.51 -7.32
C ILE A 99 -1.71 -9.63 -6.07
N GLY A 100 -0.61 -9.28 -5.41
CA GLY A 100 -0.64 -8.34 -4.28
C GLY A 100 -1.25 -6.98 -4.65
N GLY A 101 -0.90 -6.45 -5.81
CA GLY A 101 -1.49 -5.22 -6.36
C GLY A 101 -3.00 -5.33 -6.58
N LEU A 102 -3.44 -6.42 -7.23
CA LEU A 102 -4.85 -6.68 -7.47
C LEU A 102 -5.65 -6.83 -6.17
N VAL A 103 -5.07 -7.45 -5.13
CA VAL A 103 -5.73 -7.58 -3.82
C VAL A 103 -5.91 -6.20 -3.17
N VAL A 104 -4.90 -5.34 -3.19
CA VAL A 104 -4.99 -3.99 -2.61
C VAL A 104 -6.05 -3.16 -3.33
N VAL A 105 -6.01 -3.14 -4.67
CA VAL A 105 -6.98 -2.39 -5.49
C VAL A 105 -8.39 -2.97 -5.35
N GLY A 106 -8.52 -4.30 -5.33
CA GLY A 106 -9.78 -5.00 -5.18
C GLY A 106 -10.44 -4.74 -3.83
N ALA A 107 -9.66 -4.79 -2.74
CA ALA A 107 -10.15 -4.48 -1.39
C ALA A 107 -10.65 -3.03 -1.30
N TYR A 108 -9.90 -2.07 -1.86
CA TYR A 108 -10.31 -0.68 -1.91
C TYR A 108 -11.61 -0.48 -2.70
N ALA A 109 -11.70 -1.08 -3.89
CA ALA A 109 -12.88 -0.99 -4.74
C ALA A 109 -14.15 -1.55 -4.06
N ILE A 110 -14.03 -2.68 -3.36
CA ILE A 110 -15.14 -3.28 -2.62
C ILE A 110 -15.60 -2.37 -1.47
N SER A 111 -14.67 -1.80 -0.70
CA SER A 111 -15.03 -0.90 0.40
C SER A 111 -15.76 0.35 -0.08
N VAL A 112 -15.31 0.96 -1.18
CA VAL A 112 -15.99 2.11 -1.79
C VAL A 112 -17.37 1.71 -2.31
N ALA A 113 -17.52 0.52 -2.90
CA ALA A 113 -18.82 0.03 -3.34
C ALA A 113 -19.81 -0.14 -2.18
N ILE A 114 -19.36 -0.69 -1.04
CA ILE A 114 -20.18 -0.84 0.17
C ILE A 114 -20.58 0.53 0.72
N GLU A 115 -19.65 1.49 0.78
CA GLU A 115 -19.94 2.85 1.23
C GLU A 115 -21.00 3.54 0.37
N ASN A 116 -20.86 3.45 -0.95
CA ASN A 116 -21.80 4.03 -1.90
C ASN A 116 -23.19 3.40 -1.81
N PHE A 117 -23.26 2.09 -1.53
CA PHE A 117 -24.52 1.40 -1.31
C PHE A 117 -25.17 1.82 0.01
N ALA A 118 -24.39 1.89 1.09
CA ALA A 118 -24.88 2.30 2.40
C ALA A 118 -25.39 3.75 2.43
N LYS A 119 -24.79 4.66 1.65
CA LYS A 119 -25.23 6.05 1.51
C LYS A 119 -26.53 6.22 0.72
N GLN A 120 -26.92 5.23 -0.08
CA GLN A 120 -28.13 5.27 -0.92
C GLN A 120 -29.38 4.72 -0.19
N LEU A 121 -29.19 4.09 0.97
CA LEU A 121 -30.26 3.64 1.87
C LEU A 121 -30.58 4.72 2.91
#